data_AF-A0ABD0WT62-F1
#
_entry.id   AF-A0ABD0WT62-F1
#
_cell.length_a   1.000
_cell.length_b   1.000
_cell.length_c   1.000
_cell.angle_alpha   90.00
_cell.angle_beta   90.00
_cell.angle_gamma   90.00
#
_symmetry.space_group_name_H-M   'P 1'
#
loop_
_entity.id
_entity.type
_entity.pdbx_description
1 polymer ?
#
loop_
_entity_poly.entity_id
_entity_poly.type
_entity_poly.pdbx_seq_one_letter_code
_entity_poly.pdbx_strand_id
1 'polypeptide(L)'
;MMSIGFFFVGPVIGGWYKVLDKLVTGGTKSAALKKMLVDQVCFAPCFLGAFLGISGTLNGLTVEENVVKLKRDYTDALIANYYLWPPVQIANFYFIPLNHRLAVVQIVAVIWNSYLSWKANKL
;
A
#
# COMPACT_ATOMS: atom_id res chain seq x y z
N MET A 1 7.51 14.12 -0.12
CA MET A 1 6.82 12.92 0.39
C MET A 1 5.74 13.24 1.43
N MET A 2 6.00 14.07 2.45
CA MET A 2 5.01 14.41 3.49
C MET A 2 3.70 15.03 2.97
N SER A 3 3.77 15.94 1.97
CA SER A 3 2.58 16.59 1.41
C SER A 3 1.68 15.65 0.58
N ILE A 4 2.28 14.68 -0.12
CA ILE A 4 1.53 13.63 -0.84
C ILE A 4 0.78 12.75 0.16
N GLY A 5 1.45 12.39 1.25
CA GLY A 5 0.89 11.62 2.36
C GLY A 5 -0.33 12.29 2.99
N PHE A 6 -0.30 13.61 3.16
CA PHE A 6 -1.36 14.33 3.87
C PHE A 6 -2.58 14.65 2.99
N PHE A 7 -2.35 15.13 1.76
CA PHE A 7 -3.44 15.65 0.90
C PHE A 7 -4.04 14.63 -0.05
N PHE A 8 -3.31 13.57 -0.40
CA PHE A 8 -3.78 12.55 -1.34
C PHE A 8 -3.98 11.20 -0.64
N VAL A 9 -2.97 10.72 0.08
CA VAL A 9 -3.00 9.39 0.71
C VAL A 9 -4.04 9.34 1.83
N GLY A 10 -4.14 10.36 2.69
CA GLY A 10 -5.11 10.42 3.79
C GLY A 10 -6.58 10.29 3.35
N PRO A 11 -7.10 11.14 2.45
CA PRO A 11 -8.48 11.06 1.98
C PRO A 11 -8.79 9.77 1.21
N VAL A 12 -7.85 9.31 0.38
CA VAL A 12 -8.02 8.11 -0.45
C VAL A 12 -8.06 6.84 0.40
N ILE A 13 -7.14 6.70 1.36
CA ILE A 13 -7.15 5.59 2.32
C ILE A 13 -8.39 5.65 3.21
N GLY A 14 -8.76 6.82 3.71
CA GLY A 14 -9.94 7.00 4.56
C GLY A 14 -11.25 6.64 3.85
N GLY A 15 -11.38 6.99 2.56
CA GLY A 15 -12.52 6.59 1.73
C GLY A 15 -12.53 5.08 1.47
N TRP A 16 -11.38 4.49 1.17
CA TRP A 16 -11.26 3.07 0.90
C TRP A 16 -11.58 2.20 2.12
N TYR A 17 -11.12 2.58 3.33
CA TYR A 17 -11.49 1.85 4.54
C TYR A 17 -12.99 1.80 4.78
N LYS A 18 -13.74 2.87 4.48
CA LYS A 18 -15.21 2.88 4.56
C LYS A 18 -15.84 1.90 3.57
N VAL A 19 -15.27 1.76 2.37
CA VAL A 19 -15.74 0.79 1.36
C VAL A 19 -15.43 -0.64 1.82
N LEU A 20 -14.24 -0.88 2.34
CA LEU A 20 -13.82 -2.16 2.91
C LEU A 20 -14.68 -2.62 4.09
N ASP A 21 -15.05 -1.69 4.97
CA ASP A 21 -15.94 -1.98 6.10
C ASP A 21 -17.37 -2.32 5.67
N LYS A 22 -17.84 -1.73 4.55
CA LYS A 22 -19.12 -2.10 3.94
C LYS A 22 -19.06 -3.45 3.21
N LEU A 23 -17.96 -3.76 2.52
CA LEU A 23 -17.81 -4.99 1.73
C LEU A 23 -17.59 -6.23 2.59
N VAL A 24 -16.91 -6.08 3.73
CA VAL A 24 -16.58 -7.20 4.61
C VAL A 24 -17.10 -6.91 6.01
N THR A 25 -18.32 -7.36 6.27
CA THR A 25 -18.97 -7.28 7.59
C THR A 25 -18.52 -8.45 8.47
N GLY A 26 -17.92 -8.14 9.63
CA GLY A 26 -17.57 -9.13 10.65
C GLY A 26 -16.24 -8.83 11.35
N GLY A 27 -16.20 -9.09 12.67
CA GLY A 27 -15.01 -8.89 13.51
C GLY A 27 -14.07 -10.11 13.63
N THR A 28 -14.29 -11.15 12.81
CA THR A 28 -13.53 -12.40 12.90
C THR A 28 -12.23 -12.36 12.09
N LYS A 29 -11.28 -13.24 12.43
CA LYS A 29 -9.98 -13.35 11.74
C LYS A 29 -10.11 -13.54 10.22
N SER A 30 -11.16 -14.26 9.79
CA SER A 30 -11.50 -14.48 8.37
C SER A 30 -11.90 -13.19 7.65
N ALA A 31 -12.61 -12.28 8.33
CA ALA A 31 -12.98 -10.99 7.77
C ALA A 31 -11.74 -10.11 7.51
N ALA A 32 -10.78 -10.10 8.43
CA ALA A 32 -9.54 -9.34 8.26
C ALA A 32 -8.68 -9.87 7.09
N LEU A 33 -8.64 -11.19 6.87
CA LEU A 33 -7.97 -11.79 5.72
C LEU A 33 -8.67 -11.42 4.40
N LYS A 34 -10.01 -11.48 4.36
CA LYS A 34 -10.79 -11.05 3.19
C LYS A 34 -10.56 -9.58 2.88
N LYS A 35 -10.57 -8.71 3.90
CA LYS A 35 -10.26 -7.28 3.77
C LYS A 35 -8.86 -7.07 3.18
N MET A 36 -7.86 -7.78 3.68
CA MET A 36 -6.50 -7.73 3.15
C MET A 36 -6.43 -8.18 1.69
N LEU A 37 -7.05 -9.31 1.32
CA LEU A 37 -7.02 -9.78 -0.06
C LEU A 37 -7.66 -8.77 -1.02
N VAL A 38 -8.80 -8.20 -0.63
CA VAL A 38 -9.48 -7.14 -1.41
C VAL A 38 -8.61 -5.89 -1.52
N ASP A 39 -7.94 -5.49 -0.44
CA ASP A 39 -7.00 -4.37 -0.43
C ASP A 39 -5.81 -4.62 -1.37
N GLN A 40 -5.22 -5.79 -1.31
CA GLN A 40 -4.05 -6.17 -2.12
C GLN A 40 -4.39 -6.29 -3.62
N VAL A 41 -5.58 -6.77 -3.97
CA VAL A 41 -5.97 -6.98 -5.37
C VAL A 41 -6.52 -5.72 -6.01
N CYS A 42 -7.29 -4.90 -5.27
CA CYS A 42 -7.97 -3.74 -5.83
C CYS A 42 -7.25 -2.43 -5.52
N PHE A 43 -6.87 -2.22 -4.26
CA PHE A 43 -6.38 -0.93 -3.80
C PHE A 43 -4.89 -0.77 -3.98
N ALA A 44 -4.08 -1.76 -3.59
CA ALA A 44 -2.63 -1.72 -3.71
C ALA A 44 -2.14 -1.37 -5.14
N PRO A 45 -2.63 -2.00 -6.24
CA PRO A 45 -2.22 -1.63 -7.59
C PRO A 45 -2.64 -0.19 -7.96
N CYS A 46 -3.88 0.19 -7.70
CA CYS A 46 -4.35 1.55 -8.01
C CYS A 46 -3.59 2.62 -7.20
N PHE A 47 -3.36 2.36 -5.91
CA PHE A 47 -2.64 3.24 -5.00
C PHE A 47 -1.17 3.38 -5.38
N LEU A 48 -0.47 2.28 -5.67
CA LEU A 48 0.93 2.29 -6.10
C LEU A 48 1.11 3.04 -7.41
N GLY A 49 0.21 2.83 -8.37
CA GLY A 49 0.22 3.52 -9.65
C GLY A 49 0.06 5.03 -9.49
N ALA A 50 -0.95 5.44 -8.71
CA ALA A 50 -1.18 6.86 -8.42
C ALA A 50 -0.03 7.48 -7.62
N PHE A 51 0.50 6.78 -6.61
CA PHE A 51 1.58 7.28 -5.77
C PHE A 51 2.88 7.49 -6.55
N LEU A 52 3.28 6.52 -7.37
CA LEU A 52 4.48 6.62 -8.20
C LEU A 52 4.30 7.68 -9.29
N GLY A 53 3.13 7.75 -9.93
CA GLY A 53 2.83 8.76 -10.94
C GLY A 53 2.86 10.19 -10.38
N ILE A 54 2.18 10.44 -9.25
CA ILE A 54 2.22 11.75 -8.57
C ILE A 54 3.64 12.07 -8.11
N SER A 55 4.37 11.08 -7.60
CA SER A 55 5.76 11.27 -7.16
C SER A 55 6.67 11.67 -8.32
N GLY A 56 6.54 11.05 -9.50
CA GLY A 56 7.37 11.43 -10.65
C GLY A 56 7.08 12.83 -11.17
N THR A 57 5.80 13.23 -11.23
CA THR A 57 5.43 14.61 -11.57
C THR A 57 5.99 15.63 -10.58
N LEU A 58 5.95 15.32 -9.27
CA LEU A 58 6.51 16.20 -8.24
C LEU A 58 8.04 16.26 -8.22
N ASN A 59 8.71 15.24 -8.78
CA ASN A 59 10.17 15.27 -8.99
C ASN A 59 10.57 16.06 -10.26
N GLY A 60 9.61 16.67 -10.97
CA GLY A 60 9.88 17.49 -12.15
C GLY A 60 10.09 16.69 -13.44
N LEU A 61 9.74 15.40 -13.45
CA LEU A 61 9.80 14.59 -14.67
C LEU A 61 8.72 15.04 -15.66
N THR A 62 9.06 15.02 -16.95
CA THR A 62 8.07 15.17 -18.02
C THR A 62 7.06 14.03 -18.00
N VAL A 63 5.92 14.21 -18.67
CA VAL A 63 4.86 13.18 -18.69
C VAL A 63 5.36 11.88 -19.32
N GLU A 64 6.12 11.95 -20.42
CA GLU A 64 6.72 10.74 -21.01
C GLU A 64 7.71 10.05 -20.05
N GLU A 65 8.62 10.79 -19.42
CA GLU A 65 9.60 10.23 -18.48
C GLU A 65 8.93 9.60 -17.26
N ASN A 66 7.87 10.23 -16.76
CA ASN A 66 7.09 9.72 -15.64
C ASN A 66 6.37 8.42 -16.01
N VAL A 67 5.78 8.33 -17.21
CA VAL A 67 5.12 7.10 -17.68
C VAL A 67 6.13 5.97 -17.88
N VAL A 68 7.31 6.27 -18.41
CA VAL A 68 8.39 5.27 -18.57
C VAL A 68 8.88 4.78 -17.21
N LYS A 69 9.17 5.70 -16.28
CA LYS A 69 9.59 5.36 -14.91
C LYS A 69 8.50 4.59 -14.17
N LEU A 70 7.24 4.98 -14.32
CA LEU A 70 6.10 4.29 -13.75
C LEU A 70 6.03 2.86 -14.28
N LYS A 71 6.07 2.63 -15.60
CA LYS A 71 6.02 1.26 -16.16
C LYS A 71 7.18 0.39 -15.69
N ARG A 72 8.38 0.97 -15.52
CA ARG A 72 9.57 0.29 -15.00
C ARG A 72 9.40 -0.08 -13.53
N ASP A 73 9.04 0.89 -12.68
CA ASP A 73 9.12 0.73 -11.23
C ASP A 73 7.82 0.17 -10.62
N TYR A 74 6.69 0.31 -11.31
CA TYR A 74 5.37 -0.14 -10.87
C TYR A 74 5.31 -1.66 -10.71
N THR A 75 5.75 -2.40 -11.73
CA THR A 75 5.69 -3.87 -11.70
C THR A 75 6.55 -4.42 -10.58
N ASP A 76 7.77 -3.90 -10.43
CA ASP A 76 8.65 -4.29 -9.33
C ASP A 76 8.06 -3.95 -7.96
N ALA A 77 7.48 -2.75 -7.81
CA ALA A 77 6.88 -2.32 -6.55
C ALA A 77 5.64 -3.18 -6.22
N LEU A 78 4.84 -3.55 -7.20
CA LEU A 78 3.69 -4.42 -7.04
C LEU A 78 4.12 -5.84 -6.65
N ILE A 79 5.14 -6.38 -7.32
CA ILE A 79 5.73 -7.68 -6.98
C ILE A 79 6.26 -7.64 -5.53
N ALA A 80 7.04 -6.63 -5.16
CA ALA A 80 7.55 -6.48 -3.80
C ALA A 80 6.42 -6.37 -2.76
N ASN A 81 5.32 -5.70 -3.10
CA ASN A 81 4.13 -5.62 -2.25
C ASN A 81 3.54 -7.02 -1.98
N TYR A 82 3.37 -7.82 -3.03
CA TYR A 82 2.84 -9.19 -2.94
C TYR A 82 3.81 -10.20 -2.32
N TYR A 83 5.11 -9.95 -2.34
CA TYR A 83 6.07 -10.77 -1.59
C TYR A 83 6.11 -10.42 -0.10
N LEU A 84 5.85 -9.16 0.27
CA LEU A 84 5.94 -8.72 1.66
C LEU A 84 4.63 -8.92 2.44
N TRP A 85 3.53 -8.39 1.91
CA TRP A 85 2.29 -8.23 2.69
C TRP A 85 1.52 -9.52 2.93
N PRO A 86 1.29 -10.40 1.94
CA PRO A 86 0.58 -11.66 2.16
C PRO A 86 1.25 -12.56 3.21
N PRO A 87 2.58 -12.81 3.18
CA PRO A 87 3.24 -13.61 4.22
C PRO A 87 3.17 -12.95 5.60
N VAL A 88 3.43 -11.64 5.69
CA VAL A 88 3.37 -10.89 6.95
C VAL A 88 1.98 -10.99 7.56
N GLN A 89 0.94 -10.81 6.76
CA GLN A 89 -0.43 -10.85 7.26
C GLN A 89 -0.87 -12.26 7.64
N ILE A 90 -0.49 -13.29 6.88
CA ILE A 90 -0.75 -14.69 7.25
C ILE A 90 -0.10 -14.98 8.62
N ALA A 91 1.17 -14.62 8.80
CA ALA A 91 1.87 -14.79 10.07
C ALA A 91 1.19 -13.99 11.20
N ASN A 92 0.79 -12.75 10.92
CA ASN A 92 0.11 -11.88 11.87
C ASN A 92 -1.25 -12.45 12.32
N PHE A 93 -2.02 -13.05 11.41
CA PHE A 93 -3.32 -13.64 11.74
C PHE A 93 -3.20 -14.97 12.48
N TYR A 94 -2.15 -15.74 12.19
CA TYR A 94 -1.94 -17.07 12.76
C TYR A 94 -1.25 -17.03 14.13
N PHE A 95 -0.15 -16.29 14.26
CA PHE A 95 0.70 -16.30 15.46
C PHE A 95 0.40 -15.16 16.44
N ILE A 96 -0.08 -14.00 15.96
CA ILE A 96 -0.19 -12.80 16.79
C ILE A 96 -1.61 -12.66 17.35
N PRO A 97 -1.79 -12.42 18.67
CA PRO A 97 -3.08 -12.13 19.27
C PRO A 97 -3.63 -10.79 18.77
N LEU A 98 -4.96 -10.66 18.70
CA LEU A 98 -5.67 -9.54 18.05
C LEU A 98 -5.12 -8.16 18.44
N ASN A 99 -4.80 -7.97 19.72
CA ASN A 99 -4.37 -6.71 20.33
C ASN A 99 -3.00 -6.23 19.81
N HIS A 100 -2.11 -7.15 19.41
CA HIS A 100 -0.75 -6.83 18.95
C HIS A 100 -0.61 -6.81 17.43
N ARG A 101 -1.65 -7.23 16.69
CA ARG A 101 -1.61 -7.31 15.23
C ARG A 101 -1.38 -5.98 14.55
N LEU A 102 -1.97 -4.92 15.10
CA LEU A 102 -1.79 -3.57 14.59
C LEU A 102 -0.33 -3.12 14.76
N ALA A 103 0.28 -3.38 15.93
CA ALA A 103 1.67 -3.02 16.17
C ALA A 103 2.64 -3.70 15.19
N VAL A 104 2.47 -5.00 14.94
CA VAL A 104 3.30 -5.75 13.97
C VAL A 104 3.13 -5.18 12.55
N VAL A 105 1.89 -4.93 12.13
CA VAL A 105 1.61 -4.32 10.81
C VAL A 105 2.26 -2.95 10.69
N GLN A 106 2.21 -2.12 11.74
CA GLN A 106 2.81 -0.77 11.69
C GLN A 106 4.34 -0.82 11.62
N ILE A 107 5.00 -1.76 12.30
CA ILE A 107 6.45 -1.94 12.20
C ILE A 107 6.84 -2.29 10.75
N VAL A 108 6.14 -3.24 10.14
CA VAL A 108 6.38 -3.62 8.73
C VAL A 108 6.01 -2.47 7.79
N ALA A 109 4.98 -1.69 8.10
CA ALA A 109 4.59 -0.54 7.31
C ALA A 109 5.69 0.53 7.26
N VAL A 110 6.48 0.72 8.32
CA VAL A 110 7.63 1.65 8.29
C VAL A 110 8.68 1.18 7.27
N ILE A 111 8.98 -0.11 7.25
CA ILE A 111 9.90 -0.71 6.28
C ILE A 111 9.37 -0.53 4.86
N TRP A 112 8.08 -0.80 4.65
CA TRP A 112 7.42 -0.65 3.35
C TRP A 112 7.43 0.80 2.84
N ASN A 113 7.11 1.77 3.71
CA ASN A 113 7.14 3.18 3.36
C ASN A 113 8.56 3.67 3.03
N SER A 114 9.57 3.12 3.72
CA SER A 114 10.98 3.39 3.42
C SER A 114 11.36 2.86 2.03
N TYR A 115 10.94 1.63 1.70
CA TYR A 115 11.13 1.04 0.37
C TYR A 115 10.45 1.86 -0.73
N LEU A 116 9.19 2.26 -0.54
CA LEU A 116 8.46 3.08 -1.51
C LEU A 116 9.10 4.45 -1.70
N SER A 117 9.56 5.07 -0.61
CA SER A 117 10.28 6.35 -0.67
C SER A 117 11.59 6.20 -1.46
N TRP A 118 12.35 5.13 -1.23
CA TRP A 118 13.55 4.85 -2.01
C TRP A 118 13.23 4.64 -3.49
N LYS A 119 12.24 3.79 -3.81
CA LYS A 119 11.85 3.49 -5.20
C LYS A 119 11.36 4.75 -5.94
N ALA A 120 10.57 5.58 -5.28
CA ALA A 120 10.07 6.82 -5.87
C ALA A 120 11.18 7.86 -6.15
N ASN A 121 12.17 7.97 -5.26
CA ASN A 121 13.28 8.93 -5.40
C ASN A 121 14.46 8.38 -6.23
N LYS A 122 14.52 7.07 -6.48
CA LYS A 122 15.52 6.48 -7.35
C LYS A 122 15.28 6.97 -8.79
N LEU A 123 16.22 7.72 -9.34
CA LEU A 123 16.21 8.15 -10.75
C LEU A 123 16.41 6.92 -11.65
#